data_AF-G9YJG0-F1
#
_entry.id   AF-G9YJG0-F1
#
_cell.length_a   1.000
_cell.length_b   1.000
_cell.length_c   1.000
_cell.angle_alpha   90.00
_cell.angle_beta   90.00
_cell.angle_gamma   90.00
#
_symmetry.space_group_name_H-M   'P 1'
#
loop_
_entity.id
_entity.type
_entity.pdbx_description
1 polymer ?
#
loop_
_entity_poly.entity_id
_entity_poly.type
_entity_poly.pdbx_seq_one_letter_code
_entity_poly.pdbx_strand_id
1 'polypeptide(L)'
;MKKYVHRGGMHALLACAVVTWLGMPICAAESPSGGDSRVETGDIVVKVDAAKEAAKSESQSTTVITKEDIARKQAKSVEDIIFSETGMARSVDAMGRVTVSIRGAEPRHTLILVDGQPVMGDFAKYSGQADELQRLGTENIERIEIIRGAASAKYGADAIGGVINVITRRAASDSALRLNFEGRRIKDDKTIPPYKNFFLRADSGRIGKFQAAIYGGKRDIMPIYSEKLFYHGVNTADAIRNSLRYFGDIKNIGILGSYAFDDRHMLDFSLDRANEEMDRFTKHSEDAPDPVIHYKRNIDRDTYRMSYQGIGKYTDWKIDFNYAKMTEDDVTLSSVAAFSKYEGKNTLRYLDHILHKEWSIRTSAHTVMNDRHLLTYGLGFSKETGEGSRLKSAKNIRTRYIDPWDYDKNLHSDEDGTPSSSIKDRPMYLNENGIPQYDKAYTLYGYKDASGKTQVPPYTFEDYENGTNDDKIPLFADELRRENPAELFFDEDGDPLDDDTIMRRYYGDYSGHLHGTVKNSSKRSRSAKIVRQWGRRRSKNSISFCRIFGRWELIRFSCRV
;
A
#
# COMPACT_ATOMS: atom_id res chain seq x y z
N MET A 1 12.15 -25.67 41.56
CA MET A 1 11.24 -24.55 41.24
C MET A 1 12.02 -23.47 40.49
N LYS A 2 11.69 -23.25 39.20
CA LYS A 2 12.40 -22.34 38.29
C LYS A 2 11.88 -20.90 38.43
N LYS A 3 12.80 -19.95 38.37
CA LYS A 3 12.60 -18.49 38.42
C LYS A 3 11.81 -18.00 37.20
N TYR A 4 10.86 -17.08 37.41
CA TYR A 4 10.29 -16.20 36.38
C TYR A 4 10.68 -14.75 36.70
N VAL A 5 11.43 -14.13 35.79
CA VAL A 5 11.76 -12.69 35.81
C VAL A 5 10.83 -12.00 34.81
N HIS A 6 10.01 -11.08 35.30
CA HIS A 6 9.01 -10.35 34.51
C HIS A 6 9.67 -9.34 33.54
N ARG A 7 9.32 -9.44 32.25
CA ARG A 7 9.70 -8.53 31.14
C ARG A 7 9.10 -7.11 31.21
N GLY A 8 8.40 -6.75 32.28
CA GLY A 8 7.73 -5.45 32.43
C GLY A 8 8.65 -4.27 32.77
N GLY A 9 9.78 -4.52 33.44
CA GLY A 9 10.67 -3.44 33.91
C GLY A 9 11.40 -2.70 32.79
N MET A 10 11.67 -3.36 31.66
CA MET A 10 12.44 -2.76 30.56
C MET A 10 11.64 -1.68 29.80
N HIS A 11 10.32 -1.85 29.69
CA HIS A 11 9.43 -0.88 29.03
C HIS A 11 9.15 0.33 29.94
N ALA A 12 9.06 0.11 31.27
CA ALA A 12 8.90 1.18 32.24
C ALA A 12 10.16 2.08 32.33
N LEU A 13 11.35 1.48 32.28
CA LEU A 13 12.61 2.24 32.26
C LEU A 13 12.79 3.04 30.96
N LEU A 14 12.35 2.50 29.81
CA LEU A 14 12.36 3.20 28.53
C LEU A 14 11.36 4.36 28.50
N ALA A 15 10.16 4.17 29.06
CA ALA A 15 9.18 5.24 29.21
C ALA A 15 9.68 6.35 30.16
N CYS A 16 10.28 5.99 31.30
CA CYS A 16 10.90 6.95 32.21
C CYS A 16 12.07 7.70 31.56
N ALA A 17 12.89 7.03 30.73
CA ALA A 17 13.97 7.67 29.98
C ALA A 17 13.46 8.66 28.92
N VAL A 18 12.37 8.33 28.22
CA VAL A 18 11.72 9.23 27.27
C VAL A 18 11.08 10.44 27.98
N VAL A 19 10.46 10.22 29.14
CA VAL A 19 9.87 11.30 29.95
C VAL A 19 10.95 12.20 30.56
N THR A 20 12.09 11.66 31.02
CA THR A 20 13.21 12.47 31.51
C THR A 20 13.92 13.22 30.39
N TRP A 21 13.98 12.66 29.17
CA TRP A 21 14.49 13.38 27.99
C TRP A 21 13.56 14.53 27.55
N LEU A 22 12.25 14.33 27.62
CA LEU A 22 11.25 15.37 27.32
C LEU A 22 11.14 16.45 28.39
N GLY A 23 11.59 16.19 29.63
CA GLY A 23 11.55 17.15 30.75
C GLY A 23 12.75 18.10 30.85
N MET A 24 13.88 17.80 30.19
CA MET A 24 15.09 18.64 30.26
C MET A 24 14.95 20.09 29.74
N PRO A 25 14.06 20.44 28.79
CA PRO A 25 13.86 21.83 28.37
C PRO A 25 13.21 22.71 29.45
N ILE A 26 12.48 22.12 30.41
CA ILE A 26 11.68 22.86 31.39
C ILE A 26 12.55 23.39 32.53
N CYS A 27 13.65 22.71 32.87
CA CYS A 27 14.55 23.14 33.95
C CYS A 27 15.66 24.11 33.50
N ALA A 28 15.75 24.44 32.21
CA ALA A 28 16.75 25.37 31.67
C ALA A 28 16.18 26.79 31.40
N ALA A 29 14.91 27.04 31.72
CA ALA A 29 14.22 28.30 31.43
C ALA A 29 14.38 29.39 32.52
N GLU A 30 15.11 29.14 33.61
CA GLU A 30 15.45 30.16 34.60
C GLU A 30 16.92 30.60 34.46
N SER A 31 17.22 31.30 33.37
CA SER A 31 18.42 32.15 33.28
C SER A 31 17.97 33.56 32.85
N PRO A 32 18.12 34.58 33.71
CA PRO A 32 17.70 35.93 33.39
C PRO A 32 18.78 36.64 32.54
N SER A 33 18.70 36.50 31.22
CA SER A 33 19.37 37.44 30.29
C SER A 33 18.64 37.56 28.94
N GLY A 34 17.78 38.58 28.87
CA GLY A 34 17.45 39.40 27.69
C GLY A 34 17.18 38.71 26.35
N GLY A 35 15.90 38.43 26.06
CA GLY A 35 15.45 38.05 24.73
C GLY A 35 15.26 39.27 23.82
N ASP A 36 16.22 39.51 22.95
CA ASP A 36 16.03 40.28 21.72
C ASP A 36 15.19 39.43 20.75
N SER A 37 14.02 39.92 20.39
CA SER A 37 13.11 39.28 19.45
C SER A 37 13.66 39.38 18.02
N ARG A 38 14.67 38.56 17.68
CA ARG A 38 15.03 38.31 16.28
C ARG A 38 14.23 37.13 15.75
N VAL A 39 13.27 37.48 14.91
CA VAL A 39 12.49 36.57 14.07
C VAL A 39 13.43 35.95 13.01
N GLU A 40 13.86 34.69 13.19
CA GLU A 40 14.59 33.91 12.15
C GLU A 40 13.66 33.41 11.02
N THR A 41 12.76 34.27 10.53
CA THR A 41 11.97 34.00 9.31
C THR A 41 12.71 34.48 8.06
N GLY A 42 13.78 35.27 8.23
CA GLY A 42 14.54 35.87 7.13
C GLY A 42 15.11 34.84 6.13
N ASP A 43 15.89 33.87 6.59
CA ASP A 43 16.64 32.97 5.69
C ASP A 43 15.75 32.01 4.87
N ILE A 44 14.63 31.56 5.46
CA ILE A 44 13.68 30.68 4.79
C ILE A 44 12.84 31.48 3.78
N VAL A 45 12.32 32.64 4.19
CA VAL A 45 11.58 33.54 3.30
C VAL A 45 12.46 33.97 2.14
N VAL A 46 13.73 34.33 2.38
CA VAL A 46 14.68 34.69 1.32
C VAL A 46 14.91 33.54 0.34
N LYS A 47 15.01 32.29 0.79
CA LYS A 47 15.16 31.13 -0.11
C LYS A 47 13.90 30.85 -0.94
N VAL A 48 12.72 31.00 -0.35
CA VAL A 48 11.44 30.80 -1.04
C VAL A 48 11.15 31.93 -2.03
N ASP A 49 11.41 33.18 -1.65
CA ASP A 49 11.29 34.34 -2.53
C ASP A 49 12.33 34.28 -3.65
N ALA A 50 13.57 33.88 -3.35
CA ALA A 50 14.57 33.61 -4.39
C ALA A 50 14.11 32.50 -5.36
N ALA A 51 13.46 31.44 -4.86
CA ALA A 51 12.89 30.41 -5.72
C ALA A 51 11.73 30.93 -6.58
N LYS A 52 10.87 31.80 -6.04
CA LYS A 52 9.80 32.47 -6.80
C LYS A 52 10.32 33.44 -7.86
N GLU A 53 11.32 34.26 -7.53
CA GLU A 53 11.95 35.18 -8.47
C GLU A 53 12.74 34.43 -9.54
N ALA A 54 13.44 33.34 -9.18
CA ALA A 54 14.07 32.45 -10.14
C ALA A 54 13.03 31.82 -11.08
N ALA A 55 11.88 31.38 -10.55
CA ALA A 55 10.80 30.82 -11.36
C ALA A 55 10.20 31.82 -12.38
N LYS A 56 10.27 33.14 -12.14
CA LYS A 56 9.88 34.15 -13.13
C LYS A 56 10.87 34.28 -14.28
N SER A 57 12.14 33.96 -14.02
CA SER A 57 13.23 34.01 -15.01
C SER A 57 13.40 32.68 -15.75
N GLU A 58 12.73 31.62 -15.30
CA GLU A 58 12.72 30.32 -15.98
C GLU A 58 11.88 30.38 -17.26
N SER A 59 12.43 29.87 -18.36
CA SER A 59 11.72 29.81 -19.65
C SER A 59 10.51 28.86 -19.61
N GLN A 60 10.39 28.04 -18.57
CA GLN A 60 9.34 27.05 -18.39
C GLN A 60 8.31 27.51 -17.36
N SER A 61 7.04 27.14 -17.59
CA SER A 61 5.94 27.49 -16.69
C SER A 61 6.09 26.78 -15.34
N THR A 62 6.69 27.50 -14.40
CA THR A 62 7.03 27.00 -13.06
C THR A 62 6.10 27.61 -12.02
N THR A 63 5.60 26.78 -11.12
CA THR A 63 4.76 27.21 -9.99
C THR A 63 5.38 26.71 -8.70
N VAL A 64 5.62 27.65 -7.78
CA VAL A 64 6.16 27.38 -6.45
C VAL A 64 5.04 27.58 -5.44
N ILE A 65 4.66 26.50 -4.77
CA ILE A 65 3.62 26.49 -3.74
C ILE A 65 4.35 26.54 -2.39
N THR A 66 4.19 27.65 -1.67
CA THR A 66 4.92 27.86 -0.40
C THR A 66 4.21 27.21 0.77
N LYS A 67 4.90 27.14 1.90
CA LYS A 67 4.33 26.73 3.18
C LYS A 67 3.06 27.52 3.56
N GLU A 68 3.02 28.82 3.29
CA GLU A 68 1.85 29.67 3.56
C GLU A 68 0.70 29.30 2.62
N ASP A 69 0.98 29.00 1.35
CA ASP A 69 -0.03 28.50 0.41
C ASP A 69 -0.58 27.13 0.84
N ILE A 70 0.31 26.23 1.25
CA ILE A 70 0.00 24.90 1.79
C ILE A 70 -0.93 25.04 3.01
N ALA A 71 -0.57 25.91 3.96
CA ALA A 71 -1.35 26.15 5.17
C ALA A 71 -2.73 26.74 4.87
N ARG A 72 -2.83 27.69 3.92
CA ARG A 72 -4.10 28.28 3.48
C ARG A 72 -5.03 27.27 2.83
N LYS A 73 -4.49 26.31 2.07
CA LYS A 73 -5.27 25.26 1.40
C LYS A 73 -5.79 24.19 2.36
N GLN A 74 -5.24 24.08 3.57
CA GLN A 74 -5.57 23.03 4.55
C GLN A 74 -5.59 21.62 3.96
N ALA A 75 -4.66 21.37 3.02
CA ALA A 75 -4.55 20.09 2.34
C ALA A 75 -3.83 19.06 3.23
N LYS A 76 -4.22 17.78 3.10
CA LYS A 76 -3.75 16.69 3.99
C LYS A 76 -2.58 15.90 3.41
N SER A 77 -2.44 15.97 2.10
CA SER A 77 -1.38 15.30 1.36
C SER A 77 -0.89 16.22 0.26
N VAL A 78 0.33 15.95 -0.20
CA VAL A 78 0.89 16.65 -1.35
C VAL A 78 0.03 16.42 -2.60
N GLU A 79 -0.59 15.24 -2.70
CA GLU A 79 -1.60 14.92 -3.72
C GLU A 79 -2.73 15.97 -3.81
N ASP A 80 -3.37 16.29 -2.68
CA ASP A 80 -4.52 17.22 -2.63
C ASP A 80 -4.12 18.62 -3.13
N ILE A 81 -2.88 19.04 -2.84
CA ILE A 81 -2.34 20.32 -3.29
C ILE A 81 -2.10 20.29 -4.79
N ILE A 82 -1.42 19.26 -5.29
CA ILE A 82 -1.05 19.16 -6.69
C ILE A 82 -2.28 19.13 -7.59
N PHE A 83 -3.31 18.35 -7.23
CA PHE A 83 -4.52 18.26 -8.06
C PHE A 83 -5.43 19.49 -7.97
N SER A 84 -5.15 20.44 -7.07
CA SER A 84 -5.78 21.76 -7.09
C SER A 84 -5.12 22.74 -8.07
N GLU A 85 -3.95 22.38 -8.63
CA GLU A 85 -3.18 23.26 -9.50
C GLU A 85 -3.60 23.15 -10.98
N THR A 86 -3.39 24.24 -11.70
CA THR A 86 -3.77 24.35 -13.11
C THR A 86 -2.92 23.46 -14.03
N GLY A 87 -3.59 22.68 -14.88
CA GLY A 87 -2.96 21.78 -15.84
C GLY A 87 -2.53 20.44 -15.24
N MET A 88 -2.94 20.14 -14.01
CA MET A 88 -2.75 18.84 -13.35
C MET A 88 -4.02 18.01 -13.48
N ALA A 89 -3.90 16.74 -13.86
CA ALA A 89 -5.03 15.82 -13.93
C ALA A 89 -4.73 14.51 -13.21
N ARG A 90 -5.72 14.04 -12.47
CA ARG A 90 -5.71 12.79 -11.70
C ARG A 90 -6.33 11.67 -12.51
N SER A 91 -5.65 10.53 -12.54
CA SER A 91 -6.19 9.29 -13.08
C SER A 91 -5.92 8.14 -12.11
N VAL A 92 -6.77 7.13 -12.12
CA VAL A 92 -6.56 5.90 -11.34
C VAL A 92 -6.50 4.74 -12.31
N ASP A 93 -5.44 3.94 -12.23
CA ASP A 93 -5.29 2.80 -13.13
C ASP A 93 -6.22 1.64 -12.75
N ALA A 94 -6.28 0.59 -13.57
CA ALA A 94 -7.11 -0.58 -13.31
C ALA A 94 -6.75 -1.27 -11.97
N MET A 95 -5.50 -1.12 -11.53
CA MET A 95 -4.99 -1.68 -10.28
C MET A 95 -5.28 -0.79 -9.06
N GLY A 96 -5.92 0.36 -9.23
CA GLY A 96 -6.31 1.26 -8.15
C GLY A 96 -5.18 2.19 -7.69
N ARG A 97 -4.09 2.27 -8.46
CA ARG A 97 -2.96 3.17 -8.21
C ARG A 97 -3.27 4.54 -8.78
N VAL A 98 -2.97 5.58 -8.03
CA VAL A 98 -3.16 6.95 -8.50
C VAL A 98 -1.99 7.37 -9.37
N THR A 99 -2.30 8.08 -10.42
CA THR A 99 -1.37 8.58 -11.43
C THR A 99 -1.63 10.07 -11.68
N VAL A 100 -0.57 10.80 -12.02
CA VAL A 100 -0.62 12.25 -12.28
C VAL A 100 -0.22 12.51 -13.72
N SER A 101 -0.98 13.38 -14.38
CA SER A 101 -0.68 13.86 -15.73
C SER A 101 -0.56 15.38 -15.73
N ILE A 102 0.41 15.89 -16.50
CA ILE A 102 0.66 17.32 -16.64
C ILE A 102 0.37 17.72 -18.08
N ARG A 103 -0.56 18.67 -18.28
CA ARG A 103 -0.97 19.15 -19.62
C ARG A 103 -1.38 18.02 -20.58
N GLY A 104 -2.03 16.97 -20.06
CA GLY A 104 -2.46 15.81 -20.86
C GLY A 104 -1.33 14.85 -21.26
N ALA A 105 -0.09 15.09 -20.84
CA ALA A 105 0.98 14.11 -21.02
C ALA A 105 0.70 12.86 -20.19
N GLU A 106 1.03 11.69 -20.73
CA GLU A 106 0.85 10.43 -20.02
C GLU A 106 1.58 10.42 -18.68
N PRO A 107 1.07 9.72 -17.64
CA PRO A 107 1.68 9.74 -16.32
C PRO A 107 3.15 9.31 -16.26
N ARG A 108 3.58 8.40 -17.15
CA ARG A 108 4.99 8.01 -17.30
C ARG A 108 5.93 9.13 -17.72
N HIS A 109 5.41 10.24 -18.23
CA HIS A 109 6.17 11.42 -18.64
C HIS A 109 6.19 12.51 -17.55
N THR A 110 5.68 12.22 -16.35
CA THR A 110 5.76 13.12 -15.20
C THR A 110 6.82 12.62 -14.23
N LEU A 111 7.87 13.40 -14.03
CA LEU A 111 8.92 13.06 -13.06
C LEU A 111 8.55 13.61 -11.68
N ILE A 112 8.43 12.72 -10.70
CA ILE A 112 8.21 13.10 -9.30
C ILE A 112 9.53 12.99 -8.54
N LEU A 113 9.91 14.07 -7.87
CA LEU A 113 11.11 14.18 -7.06
C LEU A 113 10.74 14.51 -5.60
N VAL A 114 11.49 13.94 -4.66
CA VAL A 114 11.50 14.38 -3.27
C VAL A 114 12.92 14.83 -2.93
N ASP A 115 13.08 16.09 -2.55
CA ASP A 115 14.37 16.73 -2.30
C ASP A 115 15.34 16.62 -3.51
N GLY A 116 14.78 16.67 -4.72
CA GLY A 116 15.51 16.54 -5.98
C GLY A 116 15.85 15.10 -6.40
N GLN A 117 15.49 14.09 -5.59
CA GLN A 117 15.70 12.67 -5.89
C GLN A 117 14.44 12.03 -6.47
N PRO A 118 14.53 11.29 -7.60
CA PRO A 118 13.39 10.55 -8.15
C PRO A 118 12.79 9.59 -7.13
N VAL A 119 11.46 9.56 -7.05
CA VAL A 119 10.75 8.54 -6.27
C VAL A 119 10.75 7.22 -7.02
N MET A 120 11.10 6.12 -6.34
CA MET A 120 11.07 4.75 -6.89
C MET A 120 11.89 4.56 -8.19
N GLY A 121 12.99 5.31 -8.33
CA GLY A 121 13.98 5.11 -9.38
C GLY A 121 13.41 5.07 -10.79
N ASP A 122 13.78 4.03 -11.54
CA ASP A 122 13.36 3.86 -12.93
C ASP A 122 12.01 3.15 -13.05
N PHE A 123 11.54 2.47 -12.00
CA PHE A 123 10.23 1.81 -11.98
C PHE A 123 9.06 2.81 -12.11
N ALA A 124 9.22 4.04 -11.62
CA ALA A 124 8.23 5.10 -11.76
C ALA A 124 7.83 5.40 -13.22
N LYS A 125 8.74 5.15 -14.18
CA LYS A 125 8.52 5.34 -15.63
C LYS A 125 7.44 4.45 -16.22
N TYR A 126 7.05 3.37 -15.54
CA TYR A 126 6.07 2.43 -16.07
C TYR A 126 4.66 2.67 -15.53
N SER A 127 4.51 3.42 -14.43
CA SER A 127 3.20 3.56 -13.78
C SER A 127 2.85 4.97 -13.29
N GLY A 128 3.72 5.97 -13.44
CA GLY A 128 3.44 7.37 -13.08
C GLY A 128 3.24 7.66 -11.58
N GLN A 129 3.14 6.60 -10.76
CA GLN A 129 3.33 6.48 -9.30
C GLN A 129 2.97 7.71 -8.44
N ALA A 130 1.80 8.30 -8.65
CA ALA A 130 1.32 9.41 -7.82
C ALA A 130 0.89 8.96 -6.41
N ASP A 131 0.81 7.65 -6.14
CA ASP A 131 0.71 7.10 -4.78
C ASP A 131 1.82 7.64 -3.86
N GLU A 132 3.00 7.97 -4.41
CA GLU A 132 4.08 8.64 -3.67
C GLU A 132 3.67 10.02 -3.12
N LEU A 133 2.85 10.77 -3.87
CA LEU A 133 2.34 12.06 -3.43
C LEU A 133 1.30 11.92 -2.30
N GLN A 134 0.64 10.76 -2.21
CA GLN A 134 -0.24 10.43 -1.09
C GLN A 134 0.54 10.10 0.16
N ARG A 135 1.75 9.52 0.03
CA ARG A 135 2.65 9.19 1.15
C ARG A 135 3.27 10.41 1.82
N LEU A 136 3.28 11.57 1.16
CA LEU A 136 3.87 12.79 1.69
C LEU A 136 2.82 13.68 2.38
N GLY A 137 3.00 13.90 3.68
CA GLY A 137 2.20 14.81 4.50
C GLY A 137 2.61 16.26 4.35
N THR A 138 1.63 17.15 4.17
CA THR A 138 1.84 18.59 3.97
C THR A 138 2.49 19.26 5.17
N GLU A 139 2.35 18.66 6.35
CA GLU A 139 2.89 19.11 7.62
C GLU A 139 4.43 19.11 7.67
N ASN A 140 5.08 18.25 6.89
CA ASN A 140 6.54 18.16 6.79
C ASN A 140 7.09 18.74 5.48
N ILE A 141 6.28 19.47 4.71
CA ILE A 141 6.69 20.08 3.45
C ILE A 141 7.10 21.54 3.68
N GLU A 142 8.19 21.92 3.01
CA GLU A 142 8.68 23.29 2.94
C GLU A 142 8.05 24.01 1.75
N ARG A 143 8.13 23.39 0.57
CA ARG A 143 7.49 23.87 -0.66
C ARG A 143 7.33 22.77 -1.69
N ILE A 144 6.47 23.01 -2.67
CA ILE A 144 6.31 22.15 -3.85
C ILE A 144 6.61 22.99 -5.09
N GLU A 145 7.45 22.47 -5.97
CA GLU A 145 7.80 23.09 -7.24
C GLU A 145 7.19 22.26 -8.38
N ILE A 146 6.36 22.87 -9.22
CA ILE A 146 5.73 22.24 -10.37
C ILE A 146 6.23 22.91 -11.64
N ILE A 147 6.94 22.16 -12.47
CA ILE A 147 7.43 22.61 -13.77
C ILE A 147 6.58 21.94 -14.84
N ARG A 148 5.88 22.74 -15.65
CA ARG A 148 4.93 22.24 -16.66
C ARG A 148 5.54 22.32 -18.05
N GLY A 149 5.63 21.19 -18.73
CA GLY A 149 6.27 21.04 -20.04
C GLY A 149 7.61 20.31 -19.96
N ALA A 150 8.28 20.21 -21.11
CA ALA A 150 9.48 19.39 -21.27
C ALA A 150 10.68 19.95 -20.49
N ALA A 151 10.97 19.38 -19.32
CA ALA A 151 12.10 19.76 -18.45
C ALA A 151 13.29 18.79 -18.55
N SER A 152 13.34 18.00 -19.64
CA SER A 152 14.33 16.93 -19.80
C SER A 152 15.77 17.41 -19.84
N ALA A 153 16.03 18.66 -20.24
CA ALA A 153 17.37 19.24 -20.26
C ALA A 153 17.99 19.34 -18.86
N LYS A 154 17.18 19.57 -17.82
CA LYS A 154 17.63 19.76 -16.43
C LYS A 154 17.46 18.48 -15.59
N TYR A 155 16.40 17.73 -15.84
CA TYR A 155 16.02 16.60 -14.98
C TYR A 155 16.12 15.21 -15.64
N GLY A 156 16.48 15.14 -16.93
CA GLY A 156 16.68 13.88 -17.65
C GLY A 156 15.47 13.42 -18.48
N ALA A 157 15.61 12.25 -19.11
CA ALA A 157 14.70 11.79 -20.16
C ALA A 157 13.23 11.62 -19.73
N ASP A 158 12.95 11.47 -18.43
CA ASP A 158 11.61 11.16 -17.92
C ASP A 158 10.71 12.41 -17.75
N ALA A 159 11.31 13.61 -17.79
CA ALA A 159 10.63 14.88 -17.55
C ALA A 159 10.01 15.50 -18.83
N ILE A 160 9.32 14.70 -19.65
CA ILE A 160 8.73 15.17 -20.93
C ILE A 160 7.45 15.98 -20.71
N GLY A 161 6.56 15.51 -19.84
CA GLY A 161 5.31 16.19 -19.48
C GLY A 161 5.49 17.27 -18.42
N GLY A 162 6.42 17.04 -17.48
CA GLY A 162 6.79 17.99 -16.45
C GLY A 162 7.49 17.35 -15.27
N VAL A 163 7.74 18.17 -14.24
CA VAL A 163 8.40 17.77 -13.01
C VAL A 163 7.60 18.27 -11.81
N ILE A 164 7.45 17.42 -10.81
CA ILE A 164 6.92 17.76 -9.50
C ILE A 164 8.05 17.51 -8.51
N ASN A 165 8.61 18.56 -7.92
CA ASN A 165 9.66 18.46 -6.92
C ASN A 165 9.12 18.89 -5.55
N VAL A 166 9.00 17.92 -4.65
CA VAL A 166 8.53 18.11 -3.28
C VAL A 166 9.73 18.31 -2.39
N ILE A 167 9.82 19.47 -1.74
CA ILE A 167 10.94 19.79 -0.87
C ILE A 167 10.47 19.71 0.57
N THR A 168 11.08 18.79 1.31
CA THR A 168 10.78 18.53 2.71
C THR A 168 11.46 19.55 3.61
N ARG A 169 10.92 19.70 4.83
CA ARG A 169 11.47 20.63 5.82
C ARG A 169 12.77 20.08 6.41
N ARG A 170 13.87 20.83 6.25
CA ARG A 170 15.12 20.59 6.98
C ARG A 170 14.96 20.80 8.49
N ALA A 171 15.90 20.27 9.28
CA ALA A 171 15.96 20.55 10.71
C ALA A 171 15.99 22.08 10.97
N ALA A 172 15.17 22.55 11.91
CA ALA A 172 15.11 23.96 12.26
C ALA A 172 16.35 24.39 13.06
N SER A 173 16.77 25.64 12.89
CA SER A 173 17.85 26.22 13.69
C SER A 173 17.41 26.58 15.11
N ASP A 174 16.12 26.80 15.31
CA ASP A 174 15.50 26.88 16.64
C ASP A 174 14.98 25.53 17.10
N SER A 175 15.02 25.30 18.42
CA SER A 175 14.36 24.15 19.01
C SER A 175 12.84 24.36 18.93
N ALA A 176 12.13 23.34 18.46
CA ALA A 176 10.70 23.42 18.26
C ALA A 176 10.02 22.07 18.41
N LEU A 177 8.84 22.08 19.02
CA LEU A 177 7.93 20.94 19.03
C LEU A 177 6.70 21.32 18.20
N ARG A 178 6.36 20.48 17.22
CA ARG A 178 5.19 20.66 16.36
C ARG A 178 4.29 19.44 16.47
N LEU A 179 3.04 19.69 16.79
CA LEU A 179 1.98 18.69 16.90
C LEU A 179 0.87 19.07 15.92
N ASN A 180 0.47 18.14 15.08
CA ASN A 180 -0.73 18.25 14.25
C ASN A 180 -1.65 17.07 14.55
N PHE A 181 -2.90 17.39 14.85
CA PHE A 181 -3.98 16.42 15.00
C PHE A 181 -5.13 16.86 14.11
N GLU A 182 -5.62 15.94 13.27
CA GLU A 182 -6.76 16.19 12.41
C GLU A 182 -7.77 15.06 12.58
N GLY A 183 -9.04 15.43 12.69
CA GLY A 183 -10.16 14.51 12.59
C GLY A 183 -11.06 14.94 11.44
N ARG A 184 -11.51 13.98 10.62
CA ARG A 184 -12.53 14.25 9.61
C ARG A 184 -13.75 13.36 9.83
N ARG A 185 -14.91 13.98 9.64
CA ARG A 185 -16.21 13.32 9.59
C ARG A 185 -16.92 13.72 8.30
N ILE A 186 -17.56 12.76 7.65
CA ILE A 186 -18.44 12.95 6.50
C ILE A 186 -19.89 12.78 7.00
N LYS A 187 -20.85 13.41 6.31
CA LYS A 187 -22.28 13.45 6.69
C LYS A 187 -22.87 12.05 6.99
N ASP A 188 -22.38 11.02 6.31
CA ASP A 188 -22.89 9.64 6.41
C ASP A 188 -22.08 8.76 7.40
N ASP A 189 -21.08 9.32 8.10
CA ASP A 189 -20.28 8.57 9.06
C ASP A 189 -21.07 8.28 10.35
N LYS A 190 -21.27 6.99 10.64
CA LYS A 190 -22.00 6.48 11.80
C LYS A 190 -21.24 6.60 13.13
N THR A 191 -19.92 6.88 13.13
CA THR A 191 -19.04 6.89 14.32
C THR A 191 -18.26 8.20 14.54
N ILE A 192 -17.68 8.35 15.74
CA ILE A 192 -16.77 9.44 16.17
C ILE A 192 -15.45 9.34 15.37
N PRO A 193 -14.86 10.46 14.88
CA PRO A 193 -14.44 10.58 13.47
C PRO A 193 -13.60 9.40 12.99
N PRO A 194 -14.02 8.71 11.91
CA PRO A 194 -13.36 7.50 11.45
C PRO A 194 -11.96 7.75 10.87
N TYR A 195 -11.71 8.95 10.34
CA TYR A 195 -10.42 9.32 9.75
C TYR A 195 -9.67 10.29 10.65
N LYS A 196 -8.47 9.88 11.07
CA LYS A 196 -7.64 10.63 12.03
C LYS A 196 -6.21 10.69 11.53
N ASN A 197 -5.68 11.91 11.48
CA ASN A 197 -4.27 12.13 11.18
C ASN A 197 -3.59 12.65 12.43
N PHE A 198 -2.38 12.14 12.68
CA PHE A 198 -1.51 12.62 13.73
C PHE A 198 -0.11 12.78 13.15
N PHE A 199 0.52 13.90 13.45
CA PHE A 199 1.92 14.13 13.14
C PHE A 199 2.60 14.86 14.29
N LEU A 200 3.79 14.41 14.61
CA LEU A 200 4.65 15.00 15.61
C LEU A 200 6.03 15.21 15.00
N ARG A 201 6.62 16.37 15.28
CA ARG A 201 7.99 16.68 14.94
C ARG A 201 8.67 17.43 16.08
N ALA A 202 9.89 17.05 16.38
CA ALA A 202 10.76 17.72 17.33
C ALA A 202 12.06 18.10 16.64
N ASP A 203 12.43 19.37 16.71
CA ASP A 203 13.66 19.95 16.19
C ASP A 203 14.60 20.26 17.37
N SER A 204 15.87 19.88 17.26
CA SER A 204 16.88 20.11 18.32
C SER A 204 17.30 21.57 18.45
N GLY A 205 17.04 22.38 17.42
CA GLY A 205 17.78 23.62 17.18
C GLY A 205 19.23 23.37 16.80
N ARG A 206 19.97 24.44 16.52
CA ARG A 206 21.38 24.41 16.15
C ARG A 206 22.25 24.24 17.40
N ILE A 207 22.92 23.09 17.49
CA ILE A 207 23.89 22.75 18.53
C ILE A 207 25.28 22.80 17.89
N GLY A 208 25.93 23.97 17.98
CA GLY A 208 27.21 24.23 17.32
C GLY A 208 27.06 24.15 15.80
N LYS A 209 27.72 23.16 15.18
CA LYS A 209 27.70 22.91 13.73
C LYS A 209 26.60 21.94 13.29
N PHE A 210 25.86 21.37 14.24
CA PHE A 210 24.91 20.29 13.99
C PHE A 210 23.48 20.73 14.33
N GLN A 211 22.52 20.25 13.56
CA GLN A 211 21.10 20.38 13.86
C GLN A 211 20.39 19.11 13.39
N ALA A 212 19.38 18.67 14.14
CA ALA A 212 18.61 17.48 13.83
C ALA A 212 17.13 17.66 14.11
N ALA A 213 16.33 16.84 13.45
CA ALA A 213 14.91 16.71 13.74
C ALA A 213 14.50 15.25 13.69
N ILE A 214 13.56 14.88 14.55
CA ILE A 214 12.84 13.62 14.48
C ILE A 214 11.38 13.93 14.23
N TYR A 215 10.74 13.14 13.38
CA TYR A 215 9.33 13.27 13.11
C TYR A 215 8.67 11.90 12.93
N GLY A 216 7.37 11.85 13.13
CA GLY A 216 6.58 10.67 12.85
C GLY A 216 5.10 10.97 12.85
N GLY A 217 4.35 10.14 12.17
CA GLY A 217 2.93 10.34 12.00
C GLY A 217 2.18 9.10 11.55
N LYS A 218 0.86 9.21 11.64
CA LYS A 218 -0.13 8.31 11.07
C LYS A 218 -1.10 9.16 10.27
N ARG A 219 -1.40 8.74 9.05
CA ARG A 219 -2.42 9.37 8.23
C ARG A 219 -3.33 8.32 7.62
N ASP A 220 -4.63 8.60 7.63
CA ASP A 220 -5.61 7.77 6.97
C ASP A 220 -5.86 8.27 5.54
N ILE A 221 -5.70 7.38 4.56
CA ILE A 221 -6.07 7.60 3.17
C ILE A 221 -7.53 7.18 3.00
N MET A 222 -8.39 8.14 2.64
CA MET A 222 -9.82 7.88 2.49
C MET A 222 -10.13 7.12 1.20
N PRO A 223 -11.15 6.25 1.21
CA PRO A 223 -11.67 5.65 -0.01
C PRO A 223 -12.27 6.71 -0.93
N ILE A 224 -12.08 6.51 -2.24
CA ILE A 224 -12.89 7.17 -3.26
C ILE A 224 -13.83 6.11 -3.79
N TYR A 225 -15.09 6.23 -3.44
CA TYR A 225 -16.09 5.23 -3.77
C TYR A 225 -16.76 5.50 -5.11
N SER A 226 -17.18 4.44 -5.80
CA SER A 226 -18.09 4.52 -6.94
C SER A 226 -19.43 5.14 -6.54
N GLU A 227 -20.05 5.85 -7.47
CA GLU A 227 -21.43 6.32 -7.31
C GLU A 227 -22.41 5.15 -7.33
N LYS A 228 -22.19 4.20 -8.25
CA LYS A 228 -22.96 2.95 -8.33
C LYS A 228 -22.66 2.06 -7.12
N LEU A 229 -23.72 1.56 -6.50
CA LEU A 229 -23.70 0.56 -5.45
C LEU A 229 -24.00 -0.81 -6.06
N PHE A 230 -23.29 -1.84 -5.60
CA PHE A 230 -23.55 -3.22 -6.02
C PHE A 230 -24.34 -3.93 -4.93
N TYR A 231 -25.57 -4.26 -5.29
CA TYR A 231 -26.48 -5.05 -4.49
C TYR A 231 -26.38 -6.52 -4.95
N HIS A 232 -26.73 -7.49 -4.09
CA HIS A 232 -26.76 -8.93 -4.42
C HIS A 232 -25.39 -9.63 -4.55
N GLY A 233 -24.77 -10.02 -3.44
CA GLY A 233 -23.89 -11.21 -3.38
C GLY A 233 -24.57 -12.33 -2.59
N VAL A 234 -24.00 -13.55 -2.61
CA VAL A 234 -24.50 -14.62 -1.75
C VAL A 234 -24.24 -14.18 -0.32
N ASN A 235 -25.27 -13.78 0.42
CA ASN A 235 -25.13 -13.31 1.81
C ASN A 235 -24.46 -11.93 1.97
N THR A 236 -25.04 -10.89 1.35
CA THR A 236 -24.60 -9.49 1.50
C THR A 236 -25.74 -8.65 2.06
N ALA A 237 -25.73 -8.41 3.37
CA ALA A 237 -26.72 -7.55 4.02
C ALA A 237 -26.56 -6.06 3.62
N ASP A 238 -25.33 -5.64 3.30
CA ASP A 238 -25.00 -4.27 2.94
C ASP A 238 -24.57 -4.14 1.48
N ALA A 239 -24.86 -2.97 0.90
CA ALA A 239 -24.41 -2.60 -0.43
C ALA A 239 -22.89 -2.51 -0.48
N ILE A 240 -22.29 -3.12 -1.50
CA ILE A 240 -20.84 -3.06 -1.70
C ILE A 240 -20.54 -1.87 -2.55
N ARG A 241 -19.66 -1.02 -2.04
CA ARG A 241 -19.23 0.17 -2.75
C ARG A 241 -17.81 -0.03 -3.25
N ASN A 242 -17.64 -0.04 -4.57
CA ASN A 242 -16.32 -0.20 -5.16
C ASN A 242 -15.45 0.99 -4.74
N SER A 243 -14.24 0.70 -4.29
CA SER A 243 -13.22 1.73 -4.08
C SER A 243 -12.39 1.86 -5.34
N LEU A 244 -12.43 3.05 -5.95
CA LEU A 244 -11.67 3.39 -7.14
C LEU A 244 -10.17 3.35 -6.86
N ARG A 245 -9.75 3.78 -5.66
CA ARG A 245 -8.35 3.73 -5.18
C ARG A 245 -8.21 2.88 -3.91
N TYR A 246 -6.97 2.51 -3.60
CA TYR A 246 -6.60 2.01 -2.27
C TYR A 246 -6.88 3.03 -1.17
N PHE A 247 -7.25 2.53 0.00
CA PHE A 247 -7.53 3.30 1.20
C PHE A 247 -7.10 2.52 2.44
N GLY A 248 -6.81 3.20 3.53
CA GLY A 248 -6.17 2.57 4.68
C GLY A 248 -5.33 3.57 5.45
N ASP A 249 -4.21 3.15 6.00
CA ASP A 249 -3.31 4.04 6.75
C ASP A 249 -1.86 3.98 6.28
N ILE A 250 -1.18 5.11 6.47
CA ILE A 250 0.25 5.28 6.24
C ILE A 250 0.85 5.75 7.57
N LYS A 251 1.84 5.01 8.05
CA LYS A 251 2.59 5.30 9.27
C LYS A 251 4.03 5.62 8.88
N ASN A 252 4.61 6.69 9.40
CA ASN A 252 6.00 7.03 9.11
C ASN A 252 6.75 7.52 10.35
N ILE A 253 8.06 7.31 10.32
CA ILE A 253 9.01 7.89 11.26
C ILE A 253 10.28 8.26 10.48
N GLY A 254 10.83 9.42 10.78
CA GLY A 254 12.01 9.91 10.10
C GLY A 254 12.93 10.72 11.00
N ILE A 255 14.21 10.71 10.64
CA ILE A 255 15.26 11.50 11.26
C ILE A 255 15.93 12.32 10.16
N LEU A 256 16.12 13.60 10.41
CA LEU A 256 16.78 14.55 9.53
C LEU A 256 17.94 15.16 10.30
N GLY A 257 19.07 15.37 9.65
CA GLY A 257 20.20 16.06 10.24
C GLY A 257 20.97 16.88 9.22
N SER A 258 21.55 17.97 9.69
CA SER A 258 22.44 18.82 8.92
C SER A 258 23.69 19.10 9.73
N TYR A 259 24.85 18.98 9.11
CA TYR A 259 26.16 19.32 9.68
C TYR A 259 26.85 20.33 8.77
N ALA A 260 27.07 21.55 9.28
CA ALA A 260 27.82 22.59 8.59
C ALA A 260 29.30 22.49 8.95
N PHE A 261 30.15 22.06 8.01
CA PHE A 261 31.60 22.07 8.22
C PHE A 261 32.10 23.51 8.36
N ASP A 262 31.56 24.40 7.52
CA ASP A 262 31.72 25.85 7.52
C ASP A 262 30.54 26.48 6.73
N ASP A 263 30.60 27.79 6.46
CA ASP A 263 29.55 28.53 5.76
C ASP A 263 29.38 28.15 4.28
N ARG A 264 30.31 27.36 3.71
CA ARG A 264 30.33 26.95 2.31
C ARG A 264 30.16 25.45 2.12
N HIS A 265 30.33 24.65 3.17
CA HIS A 265 30.29 23.19 3.11
C HIS A 265 29.29 22.61 4.11
N MET A 266 28.29 21.90 3.60
CA MET A 266 27.20 21.34 4.40
C MET A 266 26.92 19.89 4.01
N LEU A 267 26.66 19.04 5.01
CA LEU A 267 26.18 17.69 4.86
C LEU A 267 24.75 17.58 5.42
N ASP A 268 23.79 17.26 4.58
CA ASP A 268 22.43 16.90 4.96
C ASP A 268 22.28 15.37 4.94
N PHE A 269 21.54 14.79 5.86
CA PHE A 269 21.14 13.38 5.81
C PHE A 269 19.70 13.18 6.27
N SER A 270 19.05 12.15 5.73
CA SER A 270 17.74 11.68 6.18
C SER A 270 17.69 10.16 6.28
N LEU A 271 16.94 9.69 7.28
CA LEU A 271 16.65 8.29 7.54
C LEU A 271 15.15 8.19 7.75
N ASP A 272 14.45 7.52 6.85
CA ASP A 272 12.99 7.52 6.83
C ASP A 272 12.48 6.09 6.73
N ARG A 273 11.55 5.72 7.61
CA ARG A 273 10.81 4.46 7.54
C ARG A 273 9.32 4.76 7.41
N ALA A 274 8.68 4.15 6.42
CA ALA A 274 7.25 4.23 6.19
C ALA A 274 6.66 2.84 6.06
N ASN A 275 5.47 2.66 6.63
CA ASN A 275 4.64 1.48 6.49
C ASN A 275 3.28 1.92 5.95
N GLU A 276 2.74 1.15 5.01
CA GLU A 276 1.46 1.38 4.35
C GLU A 276 0.65 0.10 4.46
N GLU A 277 -0.57 0.20 5.00
CA GLU A 277 -1.55 -0.89 5.06
C GLU A 277 -2.81 -0.40 4.36
N MET A 278 -3.09 -0.97 3.19
CA MET A 278 -4.16 -0.51 2.31
C MET A 278 -5.07 -1.64 1.87
N ASP A 279 -6.35 -1.31 1.74
CA ASP A 279 -7.40 -2.14 1.23
C ASP A 279 -8.06 -1.49 0.00
N ARG A 280 -8.62 -2.33 -0.87
CA ARG A 280 -9.46 -1.92 -1.99
C ARG A 280 -10.47 -3.03 -2.28
N PHE A 281 -11.72 -2.65 -2.49
CA PHE A 281 -12.81 -3.57 -2.83
C PHE A 281 -13.36 -3.26 -4.22
N THR A 282 -13.56 -4.29 -5.03
CA THR A 282 -14.22 -4.16 -6.33
C THR A 282 -15.15 -5.33 -6.61
N LYS A 283 -16.32 -5.04 -7.16
CA LYS A 283 -17.31 -5.99 -7.68
C LYS A 283 -17.72 -5.55 -9.08
N HIS A 284 -17.90 -6.50 -10.00
CA HIS A 284 -18.06 -6.19 -11.43
C HIS A 284 -19.51 -6.28 -11.89
N SER A 285 -20.30 -7.19 -11.32
CA SER A 285 -21.72 -7.38 -11.63
C SER A 285 -22.56 -7.50 -10.36
N GLU A 286 -23.86 -7.20 -10.50
CA GLU A 286 -24.89 -7.54 -9.51
C GLU A 286 -25.40 -8.98 -9.69
N ASP A 287 -25.05 -9.64 -10.79
CA ASP A 287 -25.40 -11.03 -11.05
C ASP A 287 -24.64 -11.95 -10.09
N ALA A 288 -25.36 -12.63 -9.20
CA ALA A 288 -24.78 -13.73 -8.43
C ALA A 288 -24.42 -14.90 -9.37
N PRO A 289 -23.25 -15.56 -9.20
CA PRO A 289 -22.31 -15.49 -8.08
C PRO A 289 -21.05 -14.64 -8.36
N ASP A 290 -21.17 -13.40 -8.86
CA ASP A 290 -19.99 -12.52 -9.04
C ASP A 290 -19.34 -12.17 -7.69
N PRO A 291 -18.07 -12.56 -7.46
CA PRO A 291 -17.41 -12.34 -6.19
C PRO A 291 -16.92 -10.91 -6.04
N VAL A 292 -16.88 -10.45 -4.80
CA VAL A 292 -16.15 -9.27 -4.39
C VAL A 292 -14.67 -9.59 -4.43
N ILE A 293 -13.87 -8.74 -5.04
CA ILE A 293 -12.41 -8.83 -4.99
C ILE A 293 -11.90 -7.87 -3.91
N HIS A 294 -11.18 -8.43 -2.96
CA HIS A 294 -10.51 -7.75 -1.87
C HIS A 294 -9.03 -7.70 -2.19
N TYR A 295 -8.52 -6.52 -2.50
CA TYR A 295 -7.10 -6.27 -2.65
C TYR A 295 -6.57 -5.71 -1.34
N LYS A 296 -5.53 -6.34 -0.81
CA LYS A 296 -4.75 -5.84 0.30
C LYS A 296 -3.34 -5.57 -0.18
N ARG A 297 -2.82 -4.38 0.13
CA ARG A 297 -1.47 -3.94 -0.20
C ARG A 297 -0.77 -3.51 1.08
N ASN A 298 0.29 -4.22 1.42
CA ASN A 298 1.15 -3.87 2.53
C ASN A 298 2.52 -3.49 1.99
N ILE A 299 3.00 -2.28 2.30
CA ILE A 299 4.31 -1.81 1.85
C ILE A 299 5.11 -1.32 3.06
N ASP A 300 6.30 -1.87 3.25
CA ASP A 300 7.32 -1.32 4.13
C ASP A 300 8.42 -0.68 3.30
N ARG A 301 8.86 0.51 3.69
CA ARG A 301 9.90 1.25 2.98
C ARG A 301 10.88 1.89 3.96
N ASP A 302 12.16 1.65 3.73
CA ASP A 302 13.27 2.32 4.38
C ASP A 302 14.01 3.16 3.32
N THR A 303 14.22 4.45 3.58
CA THR A 303 14.92 5.38 2.70
C THR A 303 16.04 6.08 3.46
N TYR A 304 17.22 6.11 2.86
CA TYR A 304 18.44 6.69 3.42
C TYR A 304 18.99 7.68 2.40
N ARG A 305 19.08 8.95 2.77
CA ARG A 305 19.60 10.00 1.90
C ARG A 305 20.75 10.70 2.58
N MET A 306 21.74 11.06 1.78
CA MET A 306 22.85 11.89 2.20
C MET A 306 23.17 12.86 1.06
N SER A 307 23.34 14.13 1.38
CA SER A 307 23.62 15.17 0.41
C SER A 307 24.76 16.05 0.92
N TYR A 308 25.82 16.16 0.15
CA TYR A 308 26.93 17.05 0.45
C TYR A 308 26.94 18.21 -0.54
N GLN A 309 26.87 19.43 -0.01
CA GLN A 309 26.92 20.66 -0.79
C GLN A 309 28.21 21.42 -0.48
N GLY A 310 28.86 21.93 -1.53
CA GLY A 310 30.02 22.81 -1.44
C GLY A 310 29.85 24.04 -2.31
N ILE A 311 30.21 25.20 -1.79
CA ILE A 311 30.17 26.48 -2.51
C ILE A 311 31.61 26.98 -2.69
N GLY A 312 32.12 26.89 -3.91
CA GLY A 312 33.38 27.49 -4.31
C GLY A 312 33.22 28.96 -4.73
N LYS A 313 34.31 29.57 -5.20
CA LYS A 313 34.30 30.97 -5.65
C LYS A 313 33.51 31.18 -6.95
N TYR A 314 33.61 30.24 -7.88
CA TYR A 314 32.96 30.29 -9.20
C TYR A 314 32.09 29.09 -9.50
N THR A 315 32.22 28.03 -8.69
CA THR A 315 31.55 26.76 -8.89
C THR A 315 30.94 26.32 -7.57
N ASP A 316 29.65 26.06 -7.56
CA ASP A 316 29.02 25.27 -6.52
C ASP A 316 28.86 23.82 -6.99
N TRP A 317 28.77 22.90 -6.03
CA TRP A 317 28.57 21.49 -6.31
C TRP A 317 27.72 20.82 -5.25
N LYS A 318 27.05 19.76 -5.67
CA LYS A 318 26.20 18.93 -4.83
C LYS A 318 26.40 17.47 -5.20
N ILE A 319 26.63 16.64 -4.18
CA ILE A 319 26.72 15.18 -4.30
C ILE A 319 25.61 14.58 -3.47
N ASP A 320 24.68 13.90 -4.12
CA ASP A 320 23.57 13.20 -3.50
C ASP A 320 23.80 11.70 -3.57
N PHE A 321 23.60 11.03 -2.45
CA PHE A 321 23.53 9.58 -2.31
C PHE A 321 22.15 9.20 -1.77
N ASN A 322 21.52 8.23 -2.41
CA ASN A 322 20.21 7.71 -2.03
C ASN A 322 20.26 6.19 -2.01
N TYR A 323 19.71 5.58 -0.96
CA TYR A 323 19.45 4.16 -0.87
C TYR A 323 18.02 3.97 -0.40
N ALA A 324 17.22 3.21 -1.15
CA ALA A 324 15.86 2.89 -0.80
C ALA A 324 15.65 1.38 -0.84
N LYS A 325 14.97 0.86 0.17
CA LYS A 325 14.53 -0.53 0.26
C LYS A 325 13.03 -0.52 0.46
N MET A 326 12.29 -1.26 -0.35
CA MET A 326 10.85 -1.39 -0.25
C MET A 326 10.47 -2.86 -0.33
N THR A 327 9.65 -3.34 0.60
CA THR A 327 9.00 -4.66 0.52
C THR A 327 7.52 -4.47 0.30
N GLU A 328 6.99 -5.12 -0.73
CA GLU A 328 5.57 -5.14 -1.12
C GLU A 328 5.02 -6.55 -0.84
N ASP A 329 3.98 -6.61 -0.02
CA ASP A 329 3.25 -7.79 0.40
C ASP A 329 1.77 -7.62 0.03
N ASP A 330 1.42 -8.01 -1.19
CA ASP A 330 0.08 -7.84 -1.73
C ASP A 330 -0.67 -9.17 -1.73
N VAL A 331 -1.89 -9.16 -1.21
CA VAL A 331 -2.80 -10.30 -1.20
C VAL A 331 -4.08 -9.89 -1.90
N THR A 332 -4.52 -10.67 -2.88
CA THR A 332 -5.84 -10.50 -3.49
C THR A 332 -6.68 -11.72 -3.20
N LEU A 333 -7.82 -11.51 -2.56
CA LEU A 333 -8.83 -12.54 -2.29
C LEU A 333 -10.08 -12.23 -3.11
N SER A 334 -10.80 -13.26 -3.53
CA SER A 334 -12.17 -13.09 -4.02
C SER A 334 -13.13 -13.82 -3.10
N SER A 335 -14.23 -13.19 -2.72
CA SER A 335 -15.28 -13.78 -1.90
C SER A 335 -16.64 -13.68 -2.59
N VAL A 336 -17.34 -14.80 -2.69
CA VAL A 336 -18.76 -14.82 -3.12
C VAL A 336 -19.72 -14.37 -2.02
N ALA A 337 -19.24 -14.30 -0.77
CA ALA A 337 -19.95 -13.78 0.40
C ALA A 337 -19.26 -12.52 0.93
N ALA A 338 -19.93 -11.36 0.87
CA ALA A 338 -19.22 -10.08 0.94
C ALA A 338 -18.48 -9.82 2.25
N PHE A 339 -18.95 -10.33 3.39
CA PHE A 339 -18.33 -10.04 4.70
C PHE A 339 -18.53 -11.15 5.72
N SER A 340 -18.44 -12.43 5.34
CA SER A 340 -18.57 -13.49 6.33
C SER A 340 -17.32 -13.56 7.23
N LYS A 341 -17.53 -13.46 8.55
CA LYS A 341 -16.48 -13.58 9.59
C LYS A 341 -15.96 -15.01 9.73
N TYR A 342 -16.78 -15.98 9.37
CA TYR A 342 -16.40 -17.36 9.14
C TYR A 342 -16.35 -17.57 7.64
N GLU A 343 -15.52 -18.48 7.14
CA GLU A 343 -15.69 -19.19 5.85
C GLU A 343 -14.40 -19.30 5.02
N GLY A 344 -14.08 -20.54 4.65
CA GLY A 344 -13.25 -20.87 3.47
C GLY A 344 -13.91 -20.51 2.12
N LYS A 345 -14.72 -19.44 2.07
CA LYS A 345 -15.32 -18.87 0.84
C LYS A 345 -14.43 -17.81 0.18
N ASN A 346 -13.34 -17.42 0.84
CA ASN A 346 -12.27 -16.62 0.25
C ASN A 346 -11.39 -17.49 -0.64
N THR A 347 -11.32 -17.17 -1.93
CA THR A 347 -10.37 -17.77 -2.87
C THR A 347 -9.16 -16.85 -3.02
N LEU A 348 -7.96 -17.35 -2.71
CA LEU A 348 -6.71 -16.65 -3.00
C LEU A 348 -6.55 -16.50 -4.52
N ARG A 349 -6.47 -15.25 -5.01
CA ARG A 349 -6.27 -14.92 -6.42
C ARG A 349 -4.81 -14.61 -6.71
N TYR A 350 -4.24 -13.69 -5.94
CA TYR A 350 -2.88 -13.21 -6.13
C TYR A 350 -2.16 -13.12 -4.79
N LEU A 351 -0.88 -13.47 -4.82
CA LEU A 351 0.05 -13.26 -3.73
C LEU A 351 1.35 -12.72 -4.34
N ASP A 352 1.68 -11.48 -4.03
CA ASP A 352 2.94 -10.87 -4.45
C ASP A 352 3.76 -10.56 -3.20
N HIS A 353 4.98 -11.09 -3.14
CA HIS A 353 5.99 -10.72 -2.16
C HIS A 353 7.22 -10.24 -2.92
N ILE A 354 7.52 -8.95 -2.86
CA ILE A 354 8.55 -8.33 -3.69
C ILE A 354 9.42 -7.42 -2.86
N LEU A 355 10.73 -7.62 -2.96
CA LEU A 355 11.75 -6.77 -2.40
C LEU A 355 12.37 -5.93 -3.51
N HIS A 356 12.13 -4.63 -3.45
CA HIS A 356 12.76 -3.62 -4.28
C HIS A 356 13.90 -2.96 -3.52
N LYS A 357 15.04 -2.81 -4.17
CA LYS A 357 16.20 -2.06 -3.67
C LYS A 357 16.69 -1.13 -4.77
N GLU A 358 16.93 0.11 -4.41
CA GLU A 358 17.51 1.11 -5.28
C GLU A 358 18.68 1.76 -4.56
N TRP A 359 19.77 1.99 -5.29
CA TRP A 359 20.75 2.97 -4.87
C TRP A 359 21.11 3.88 -6.03
N SER A 360 21.36 5.14 -5.70
CA SER A 360 21.78 6.12 -6.70
C SER A 360 22.77 7.10 -6.10
N ILE A 361 23.69 7.55 -6.95
CA ILE A 361 24.61 8.64 -6.69
C ILE A 361 24.46 9.66 -7.81
N ARG A 362 24.30 10.93 -7.45
CA ARG A 362 24.19 12.03 -8.39
C ARG A 362 25.10 13.16 -7.97
N THR A 363 25.91 13.63 -8.90
CA THR A 363 26.75 14.81 -8.72
C THR A 363 26.28 15.88 -9.68
N SER A 364 26.16 17.11 -9.21
CA SER A 364 25.85 18.28 -10.04
C SER A 364 26.76 19.44 -9.64
N ALA A 365 27.06 20.30 -10.60
CA ALA A 365 27.82 21.51 -10.37
C ALA A 365 27.34 22.63 -11.30
N HIS A 366 27.34 23.86 -10.81
CA HIS A 366 27.07 25.06 -11.59
C HIS A 366 28.29 25.97 -11.55
N THR A 367 28.87 26.25 -12.72
CA THR A 367 30.05 27.09 -12.87
C THR A 367 29.69 28.38 -13.58
N VAL A 368 29.93 29.52 -12.94
CA VAL A 368 29.84 30.83 -13.58
C VAL A 368 31.04 30.98 -14.51
N MET A 369 30.79 30.95 -15.82
CA MET A 369 31.84 31.09 -16.84
C MET A 369 32.18 32.56 -17.07
N ASN A 370 31.18 33.45 -16.95
CA ASN A 370 31.27 34.91 -16.97
C ASN A 370 29.92 35.52 -16.55
N ASP A 371 29.80 36.85 -16.60
CA ASP A 371 28.61 37.62 -16.19
C ASP A 371 27.31 37.28 -16.94
N ARG A 372 27.38 36.52 -18.05
CA ARG A 372 26.23 36.17 -18.90
C ARG A 372 26.00 34.67 -19.04
N HIS A 373 26.93 33.84 -18.58
CA HIS A 373 26.91 32.41 -18.88
C HIS A 373 27.16 31.57 -17.62
N LEU A 374 26.14 30.79 -17.24
CA LEU A 374 26.20 29.76 -16.21
C LEU A 374 26.23 28.38 -16.89
N LEU A 375 27.28 27.61 -16.65
CA LEU A 375 27.40 26.23 -17.13
C LEU A 375 26.94 25.27 -16.04
N THR A 376 25.87 24.51 -16.29
CA THR A 376 25.40 23.45 -15.40
C THR A 376 25.75 22.10 -15.99
N TYR A 377 26.33 21.21 -15.19
CA TYR A 377 26.63 19.83 -15.58
C TYR A 377 26.39 18.87 -14.42
N GLY A 378 26.05 17.63 -14.75
CA GLY A 378 25.78 16.61 -13.76
C GLY A 378 26.02 15.21 -14.28
N LEU A 379 26.34 14.31 -13.35
CA LEU A 379 26.58 12.89 -13.57
C LEU A 379 25.71 12.12 -12.59
N GLY A 380 25.00 11.11 -13.08
CA GLY A 380 24.13 10.28 -12.26
C GLY A 380 24.35 8.81 -12.57
N PHE A 381 24.40 7.99 -11.53
CA PHE A 381 24.34 6.54 -11.63
C PHE A 381 23.25 6.05 -10.69
N SER A 382 22.36 5.20 -11.19
CA SER A 382 21.35 4.51 -10.41
C SER A 382 21.38 3.02 -10.75
N LYS A 383 21.11 2.19 -9.75
CA LYS A 383 20.90 0.76 -9.93
C LYS A 383 19.71 0.34 -9.09
N GLU A 384 18.74 -0.27 -9.77
CA GLU A 384 17.54 -0.82 -9.16
C GLU A 384 17.54 -2.35 -9.32
N THR A 385 17.11 -3.05 -8.28
CA THR A 385 16.92 -4.49 -8.27
C THR A 385 15.57 -4.83 -7.63
N GLY A 386 14.79 -5.68 -8.28
CA GLY A 386 13.57 -6.27 -7.72
C GLY A 386 13.69 -7.78 -7.68
N GLU A 387 13.47 -8.40 -6.53
CA GLU A 387 13.47 -9.85 -6.34
C GLU A 387 12.23 -10.26 -5.54
N GLY A 388 11.62 -11.39 -5.86
CA GLY A 388 10.37 -11.77 -5.19
C GLY A 388 9.60 -12.89 -5.87
N SER A 389 8.48 -13.26 -5.26
CA SER A 389 7.52 -14.21 -5.79
C SER A 389 6.23 -13.48 -6.16
N ARG A 390 5.74 -13.69 -7.38
CA ARG A 390 4.40 -13.26 -7.79
C ARG A 390 3.61 -14.47 -8.20
N LEU A 391 2.60 -14.84 -7.43
CA LEU A 391 1.63 -15.88 -7.78
C LEU A 391 0.51 -15.26 -8.62
N LYS A 392 0.86 -14.76 -9.81
CA LYS A 392 -0.06 -14.22 -10.81
C LYS A 392 -0.25 -15.25 -11.92
N SER A 393 -1.40 -15.94 -11.90
CA SER A 393 -1.85 -16.87 -12.95
C SER A 393 -0.71 -17.63 -13.64
N ALA A 394 0.01 -18.45 -12.87
CA ALA A 394 1.18 -19.16 -13.36
C ALA A 394 0.80 -20.17 -14.45
N LYS A 395 1.30 -19.94 -15.68
CA LYS A 395 1.04 -20.83 -16.82
C LYS A 395 1.70 -22.21 -16.66
N ASN A 396 2.75 -22.31 -15.84
CA ASN A 396 3.43 -23.55 -15.45
C ASN A 396 3.83 -23.47 -13.97
N ILE A 397 3.13 -24.22 -13.14
CA ILE A 397 3.47 -24.48 -11.74
C ILE A 397 4.49 -25.64 -11.73
N ARG A 398 5.53 -25.57 -10.90
CA ARG A 398 6.45 -26.69 -10.70
C ARG A 398 6.46 -27.11 -9.24
N THR A 399 6.27 -28.40 -9.03
CA THR A 399 6.42 -29.10 -7.77
C THR A 399 7.90 -29.34 -7.49
N ARG A 400 8.34 -29.07 -6.27
CA ARG A 400 9.61 -29.53 -5.71
C ARG A 400 9.34 -30.83 -4.97
N TYR A 401 10.20 -31.82 -5.16
CA TYR A 401 10.16 -33.03 -4.34
C TYR A 401 10.53 -32.65 -2.90
N ILE A 402 9.60 -32.89 -1.99
CA ILE A 402 9.82 -32.90 -0.55
C ILE A 402 9.78 -34.39 -0.20
N ASP A 403 10.74 -34.87 0.61
CA ASP A 403 10.76 -36.26 1.03
C ASP A 403 9.45 -36.61 1.76
N PRO A 404 8.68 -37.61 1.28
CA PRO A 404 7.43 -38.02 1.92
C PRO A 404 7.59 -38.37 3.40
N TRP A 405 8.76 -38.87 3.82
CA TRP A 405 9.00 -39.18 5.23
C TRP A 405 9.06 -37.95 6.14
N ASP A 406 9.35 -36.77 5.59
CA ASP A 406 9.30 -35.49 6.30
C ASP A 406 7.87 -34.93 6.41
N TYR A 407 6.92 -35.45 5.61
CA TYR A 407 5.56 -34.89 5.47
C TYR A 407 4.42 -35.86 5.90
N ASP A 408 4.64 -37.17 5.83
CA ASP A 408 3.60 -38.22 5.93
C ASP A 408 3.02 -38.45 7.32
N LYS A 409 3.61 -37.93 8.40
CA LYS A 409 3.09 -38.18 9.75
C LYS A 409 1.78 -37.45 10.07
N ASN A 410 1.37 -36.53 9.19
CA ASN A 410 0.27 -35.60 9.46
C ASN A 410 -0.83 -35.60 8.38
N LEU A 411 -0.73 -36.46 7.37
CA LEU A 411 -1.73 -36.53 6.29
C LEU A 411 -2.89 -37.45 6.69
N HIS A 412 -4.11 -36.96 6.49
CA HIS A 412 -5.33 -37.75 6.67
C HIS A 412 -5.42 -38.83 5.58
N SER A 413 -5.56 -40.09 5.98
CA SER A 413 -5.86 -41.23 5.10
C SER A 413 -7.35 -41.52 5.14
N ASP A 414 -7.95 -41.82 3.99
CA ASP A 414 -9.31 -42.36 3.91
C ASP A 414 -9.36 -43.77 4.57
N GLU A 415 -10.56 -44.32 4.79
CA GLU A 415 -10.79 -45.59 5.55
C GLU A 415 -9.95 -46.79 5.06
N ASP A 416 -9.53 -46.77 3.79
CA ASP A 416 -8.73 -47.83 3.16
C ASP A 416 -7.21 -47.64 3.33
N GLY A 417 -6.76 -46.67 4.13
CA GLY A 417 -5.34 -46.45 4.45
C GLY A 417 -4.48 -46.02 3.26
N THR A 418 -5.10 -45.63 2.14
CA THR A 418 -4.39 -45.21 0.93
C THR A 418 -4.24 -43.68 0.95
N PRO A 419 -3.01 -43.12 0.98
CA PRO A 419 -2.84 -41.68 1.00
C PRO A 419 -3.27 -41.08 -0.35
N SER A 420 -4.33 -40.28 -0.35
CA SER A 420 -4.75 -39.51 -1.53
C SER A 420 -4.14 -38.09 -1.48
N SER A 421 -3.25 -37.77 -2.43
CA SER A 421 -2.59 -36.46 -2.47
C SER A 421 -3.38 -35.48 -3.33
N SER A 422 -4.36 -34.83 -2.71
CA SER A 422 -4.81 -33.51 -3.15
C SER A 422 -4.24 -32.48 -2.19
N ILE A 423 -3.30 -31.64 -2.65
CA ILE A 423 -2.76 -30.55 -1.83
C ILE A 423 -3.89 -29.54 -1.63
N LYS A 424 -4.52 -29.62 -0.47
CA LYS A 424 -5.48 -28.66 0.04
C LYS A 424 -4.86 -28.06 1.29
N ASP A 425 -4.87 -26.73 1.41
CA ASP A 425 -4.50 -26.08 2.67
C ASP A 425 -5.49 -26.55 3.73
N ARG A 426 -5.02 -27.44 4.61
CA ARG A 426 -5.84 -28.09 5.63
C ARG A 426 -5.37 -27.59 6.99
N PRO A 427 -6.26 -27.01 7.79
CA PRO A 427 -5.96 -26.58 9.14
C PRO A 427 -5.52 -27.78 9.99
N MET A 428 -4.50 -27.57 10.81
CA MET A 428 -3.92 -28.62 11.67
C MET A 428 -3.95 -28.17 13.14
N TYR A 429 -4.10 -29.13 14.06
CA TYR A 429 -3.90 -28.93 15.49
C TYR A 429 -2.94 -29.98 16.04
N LEU A 430 -2.21 -29.68 17.11
CA LEU A 430 -1.36 -30.66 17.79
C LEU A 430 -2.23 -31.42 18.80
N ASN A 431 -2.26 -32.74 18.71
CA ASN A 431 -2.92 -33.56 19.73
C ASN A 431 -2.10 -33.59 21.04
N GLU A 432 -2.63 -34.25 22.08
CA GLU A 432 -2.00 -34.31 23.42
C GLU A 432 -0.57 -34.89 23.41
N ASN A 433 -0.21 -35.63 22.35
CA ASN A 433 1.11 -36.22 22.14
C ASN A 433 2.01 -35.35 21.24
N GLY A 434 1.60 -34.13 20.89
CA GLY A 434 2.35 -33.23 20.02
C GLY A 434 2.36 -33.64 18.54
N ILE A 435 1.45 -34.51 18.12
CA ILE A 435 1.34 -34.97 16.73
C ILE A 435 0.33 -34.06 16.01
N PRO A 436 0.71 -33.43 14.88
CA PRO A 436 -0.20 -32.65 14.06
C PRO A 436 -1.29 -33.54 13.47
N GLN A 437 -2.54 -33.20 13.76
CA GLN A 437 -3.74 -33.85 13.27
C GLN A 437 -4.53 -32.86 12.42
N TYR A 438 -5.17 -33.38 11.38
CA TYR A 438 -6.09 -32.61 10.55
C TYR A 438 -7.28 -32.13 11.39
N ASP A 439 -7.47 -30.82 11.41
CA ASP A 439 -8.59 -30.17 12.09
C ASP A 439 -9.82 -30.23 11.17
N LYS A 440 -10.38 -31.44 11.02
CA LYS A 440 -11.56 -31.71 10.16
C LYS A 440 -12.71 -30.77 10.52
N ALA A 441 -12.95 -30.60 11.82
CA ALA A 441 -13.96 -29.68 12.33
C ALA A 441 -13.69 -28.23 11.92
N TYR A 442 -12.45 -27.73 12.02
CA TYR A 442 -12.15 -26.35 11.62
C TYR A 442 -12.19 -26.19 10.11
N THR A 443 -11.93 -27.25 9.36
CA THR A 443 -12.06 -27.22 7.90
C THR A 443 -13.50 -27.11 7.46
N LEU A 444 -14.41 -27.76 8.20
CA LEU A 444 -15.84 -27.75 7.90
C LEU A 444 -16.54 -26.48 8.42
N TYR A 445 -16.09 -25.93 9.56
CA TYR A 445 -16.82 -24.88 10.28
C TYR A 445 -16.02 -23.60 10.53
N GLY A 446 -14.69 -23.62 10.40
CA GLY A 446 -13.84 -22.43 10.33
C GLY A 446 -13.71 -21.60 11.61
N TYR A 447 -14.21 -22.07 12.76
CA TYR A 447 -14.26 -21.28 13.99
C TYR A 447 -13.47 -21.90 15.15
N LYS A 448 -12.65 -21.09 15.83
CA LYS A 448 -11.97 -21.40 17.09
C LYS A 448 -12.40 -20.40 18.15
N ASP A 449 -12.69 -20.87 19.36
CA ASP A 449 -12.98 -20.00 20.49
C ASP A 449 -11.72 -19.25 20.98
N ALA A 450 -11.89 -18.37 21.99
CA ALA A 450 -10.80 -17.61 22.58
C ALA A 450 -9.68 -18.48 23.22
N SER A 451 -9.93 -19.78 23.42
CA SER A 451 -8.94 -20.75 23.88
C SER A 451 -8.24 -21.51 22.75
N GLY A 452 -8.57 -21.19 21.48
CA GLY A 452 -8.00 -21.82 20.31
C GLY A 452 -8.62 -23.17 19.96
N LYS A 453 -9.72 -23.56 20.61
CA LYS A 453 -10.42 -24.83 20.37
C LYS A 453 -11.47 -24.64 19.28
N THR A 454 -11.46 -25.54 18.31
CA THR A 454 -12.43 -25.55 17.22
C THR A 454 -13.84 -25.78 17.76
N GLN A 455 -14.76 -24.90 17.36
CA GLN A 455 -16.16 -24.98 17.71
C GLN A 455 -16.95 -25.59 16.57
N VAL A 456 -17.81 -26.56 16.91
CA VAL A 456 -18.65 -27.30 15.98
C VAL A 456 -20.07 -26.74 16.11
N PRO A 457 -20.76 -26.44 15.00
CA PRO A 457 -22.12 -25.94 15.06
C PRO A 457 -23.06 -26.98 15.71
N PRO A 458 -24.17 -26.54 16.32
CA PRO A 458 -25.16 -27.43 16.92
C PRO A 458 -25.69 -28.49 15.93
N TYR A 459 -25.85 -28.14 14.66
CA TYR A 459 -26.18 -29.07 13.58
C TYR A 459 -25.01 -29.11 12.59
N THR A 460 -24.51 -30.30 12.26
CA THR A 460 -23.27 -30.47 11.48
C THR A 460 -23.54 -30.78 10.00
N PHE A 461 -22.52 -30.62 9.14
CA PHE A 461 -22.63 -31.06 7.74
C PHE A 461 -22.84 -32.58 7.63
N GLU A 462 -22.27 -33.36 8.56
CA GLU A 462 -22.48 -34.82 8.62
C GLU A 462 -23.91 -35.16 9.05
N ASP A 463 -24.52 -34.39 9.96
CA ASP A 463 -25.94 -34.52 10.30
C ASP A 463 -26.83 -34.25 9.09
N TYR A 464 -26.49 -33.23 8.30
CA TYR A 464 -27.18 -32.87 7.06
C TYR A 464 -27.05 -33.93 5.96
N GLU A 465 -25.84 -34.44 5.69
CA GLU A 465 -25.63 -35.49 4.67
C GLU A 465 -26.32 -36.82 5.02
N ASN A 466 -26.34 -37.18 6.31
CA ASN A 466 -26.96 -38.41 6.77
C ASN A 466 -28.47 -38.27 7.00
N GLY A 467 -29.00 -37.05 7.00
CA GLY A 467 -30.42 -36.78 7.30
C GLY A 467 -30.80 -37.20 8.71
N THR A 468 -29.95 -36.92 9.69
CA THR A 468 -30.15 -37.30 11.10
C THR A 468 -30.16 -36.07 12.01
N ASN A 469 -30.65 -36.20 13.25
CA ASN A 469 -30.67 -35.14 14.27
C ASN A 469 -31.55 -33.92 13.94
N ASP A 470 -32.76 -34.16 13.42
CA ASP A 470 -33.75 -33.12 13.06
C ASP A 470 -34.14 -32.20 14.22
N ASP A 471 -34.00 -32.65 15.47
CA ASP A 471 -34.23 -31.89 16.69
C ASP A 471 -33.24 -30.73 16.89
N LYS A 472 -32.08 -30.76 16.23
CA LYS A 472 -31.07 -29.70 16.28
C LYS A 472 -31.24 -28.64 15.20
N ILE A 473 -32.06 -28.92 14.18
CA ILE A 473 -32.31 -28.02 13.05
C ILE A 473 -32.89 -26.67 13.54
N PRO A 474 -33.92 -26.62 14.40
CA PRO A 474 -34.47 -25.34 14.85
C PRO A 474 -33.46 -24.50 15.64
N LEU A 475 -32.64 -25.15 16.49
CA LEU A 475 -31.61 -24.48 17.30
C LEU A 475 -30.54 -23.82 16.44
N PHE A 476 -30.08 -24.52 15.40
CA PHE A 476 -29.08 -23.97 14.49
C PHE A 476 -29.69 -22.95 13.52
N ALA A 477 -30.94 -23.14 13.08
CA ALA A 477 -31.64 -22.17 12.25
C ALA A 477 -31.83 -20.84 12.98
N ASP A 478 -32.19 -20.87 14.27
CA ASP A 478 -32.33 -19.68 15.11
C ASP A 478 -30.98 -19.00 15.37
N GLU A 479 -29.91 -19.77 15.53
CA GLU A 479 -28.55 -19.23 15.62
C GLU A 479 -28.15 -18.50 14.33
N LEU A 480 -28.40 -19.10 13.16
CA LEU A 480 -28.14 -18.49 11.86
C LEU A 480 -28.96 -17.20 11.65
N ARG A 481 -30.25 -17.20 12.04
CA ARG A 481 -31.12 -16.00 12.01
C ARG A 481 -30.57 -14.89 12.90
N ARG A 482 -30.08 -15.22 14.10
CA ARG A 482 -29.53 -14.26 15.07
C ARG A 482 -28.19 -13.69 14.62
N GLU A 483 -27.34 -14.51 14.01
CA GLU A 483 -26.04 -14.09 13.48
C GLU A 483 -26.18 -13.24 12.22
N ASN A 484 -27.24 -13.45 11.45
CA ASN A 484 -27.44 -12.81 10.16
C ASN A 484 -28.89 -12.34 9.97
N PRO A 485 -29.28 -11.22 10.62
CA PRO A 485 -30.66 -10.74 10.68
C PRO A 485 -31.20 -10.14 9.35
N ALA A 486 -30.49 -10.32 8.23
CA ALA A 486 -30.89 -9.80 6.93
C ALA A 486 -32.04 -10.61 6.31
N GLU A 487 -32.68 -10.07 5.26
CA GLU A 487 -33.81 -10.67 4.51
C GLU A 487 -33.51 -12.04 3.85
N LEU A 488 -32.33 -12.63 4.09
CA LEU A 488 -31.86 -13.91 3.54
C LEU A 488 -32.66 -15.12 4.02
N PHE A 489 -33.33 -14.98 5.17
CA PHE A 489 -34.23 -15.97 5.75
C PHE A 489 -35.70 -15.64 5.56
N PHE A 490 -36.01 -14.82 4.56
CA PHE A 490 -37.37 -14.58 4.12
C PHE A 490 -37.51 -14.97 2.64
N ASP A 491 -38.71 -15.36 2.22
CA ASP A 491 -39.02 -15.61 0.82
C ASP A 491 -39.33 -14.32 0.04
N GLU A 492 -39.68 -14.44 -1.24
CA GLU A 492 -40.00 -13.29 -2.11
C GLU A 492 -41.23 -12.51 -1.62
N ASP A 493 -42.06 -13.11 -0.77
CA ASP A 493 -43.28 -12.52 -0.20
C ASP A 493 -43.04 -11.92 1.21
N GLY A 494 -41.83 -12.07 1.75
CA GLY A 494 -41.44 -11.53 3.06
C GLY A 494 -41.79 -12.44 4.24
N ASP A 495 -42.15 -13.70 3.98
CA ASP A 495 -42.42 -14.69 5.02
C ASP A 495 -41.13 -15.42 5.45
N PRO A 496 -40.95 -15.77 6.73
CA PRO A 496 -39.76 -16.47 7.19
C PRO A 496 -39.62 -17.83 6.50
N LEU A 497 -38.42 -18.11 5.97
CA LEU A 497 -38.07 -19.41 5.42
C LEU A 497 -38.16 -20.47 6.53
N ASP A 498 -38.70 -21.62 6.16
CA ASP A 498 -38.73 -22.80 7.01
C ASP A 498 -37.31 -23.29 7.32
N ASP A 499 -37.13 -23.87 8.51
CA ASP A 499 -35.81 -24.27 9.01
C ASP A 499 -35.09 -25.26 8.07
N ASP A 500 -35.84 -26.13 7.39
CA ASP A 500 -35.30 -27.10 6.42
C ASP A 500 -34.76 -26.40 5.16
N THR A 501 -35.49 -25.41 4.63
CA THR A 501 -35.01 -24.56 3.54
C THR A 501 -33.78 -23.75 3.95
N ILE A 502 -33.70 -23.29 5.20
CA ILE A 502 -32.51 -22.60 5.74
C ILE A 502 -31.31 -23.56 5.76
N MET A 503 -31.47 -24.77 6.29
CA MET A 503 -30.41 -25.78 6.32
C MET A 503 -29.96 -26.18 4.91
N ARG A 504 -30.91 -26.37 3.99
CA ARG A 504 -30.62 -26.69 2.59
C ARG A 504 -29.89 -25.55 1.88
N ARG A 505 -30.21 -24.28 2.16
CA ARG A 505 -29.45 -23.14 1.61
C ARG A 505 -28.05 -23.07 2.21
N TYR A 506 -27.92 -23.34 3.51
CA TYR A 506 -26.65 -23.27 4.22
C TYR A 506 -25.66 -24.39 3.81
N TYR A 507 -26.13 -25.64 3.75
CA TYR A 507 -25.30 -26.81 3.43
C TYR A 507 -25.40 -27.30 1.98
N GLY A 508 -26.49 -26.99 1.27
CA GLY A 508 -26.68 -27.41 -0.12
C GLY A 508 -25.62 -26.86 -1.08
N ASP A 509 -25.16 -25.63 -0.88
CA ASP A 509 -24.05 -25.05 -1.64
C ASP A 509 -22.69 -25.70 -1.32
N TYR A 510 -22.54 -26.26 -0.11
CA TYR A 510 -21.32 -26.96 0.33
C TYR A 510 -21.07 -28.24 -0.51
N SER A 511 -22.14 -28.95 -0.88
CA SER A 511 -22.08 -30.15 -1.73
C SER A 511 -21.57 -29.86 -3.16
N GLY A 512 -21.86 -28.65 -3.68
CA GLY A 512 -21.44 -28.19 -5.01
C GLY A 512 -19.96 -27.81 -5.11
N HIS A 513 -19.30 -27.49 -3.98
CA HIS A 513 -17.89 -27.11 -3.94
C HIS A 513 -16.92 -28.28 -3.67
N LEU A 514 -17.37 -29.37 -3.05
CA LEU A 514 -16.53 -30.54 -2.82
C LEU A 514 -16.39 -31.45 -4.06
N HIS A 515 -17.40 -31.48 -4.94
CA HIS A 515 -17.41 -32.30 -6.16
C HIS A 515 -16.81 -31.56 -7.37
N GLY A 516 -15.51 -31.28 -7.30
CA GLY A 516 -14.72 -31.05 -8.49
C GLY A 516 -14.59 -32.37 -9.29
N THR A 517 -15.24 -32.43 -10.45
CA THR A 517 -15.17 -33.49 -11.49
C THR A 517 -15.75 -34.87 -11.16
N VAL A 518 -17.02 -35.10 -11.51
CA VAL A 518 -17.51 -35.97 -12.62
C VAL A 518 -19.03 -36.14 -12.49
N LYS A 519 -19.75 -35.73 -13.55
CA LYS A 519 -21.13 -36.05 -13.97
C LYS A 519 -22.05 -36.81 -12.97
N ASN A 520 -23.19 -36.19 -12.65
CA ASN A 520 -24.46 -36.52 -13.33
C ASN A 520 -25.57 -35.49 -13.00
N SER A 521 -25.75 -34.55 -13.92
CA SER A 521 -27.00 -33.81 -14.04
C SER A 521 -28.05 -34.72 -14.69
N SER A 522 -29.02 -35.21 -13.92
CA SER A 522 -30.31 -35.57 -14.48
C SER A 522 -31.40 -34.93 -13.65
N LYS A 523 -32.23 -34.13 -14.33
CA LYS A 523 -33.43 -33.40 -13.86
C LYS A 523 -33.20 -32.01 -13.24
N ARG A 524 -33.07 -31.00 -14.12
CA ARG A 524 -34.15 -30.00 -14.27
C ARG A 524 -34.03 -29.30 -15.63
N SER A 525 -34.88 -29.76 -16.53
CA SER A 525 -35.24 -29.10 -17.78
C SER A 525 -36.06 -27.86 -17.46
N ARG A 526 -35.61 -26.69 -17.90
CA ARG A 526 -36.37 -25.54 -18.42
C ARG A 526 -35.45 -24.32 -18.34
N SER A 527 -34.85 -23.94 -19.48
CA SER A 527 -34.45 -22.55 -19.84
C SER A 527 -33.47 -22.49 -21.03
N ALA A 528 -32.92 -23.60 -21.52
CA ALA A 528 -32.08 -23.60 -22.72
C ALA A 528 -32.92 -23.65 -24.02
N LYS A 529 -33.50 -22.52 -24.43
CA LYS A 529 -34.10 -22.35 -25.78
C LYS A 529 -33.62 -21.14 -26.56
N ILE A 530 -32.61 -20.42 -26.08
CA ILE A 530 -31.98 -19.32 -26.81
C ILE A 530 -30.49 -19.68 -26.93
N VAL A 531 -29.88 -19.33 -28.06
CA VAL A 531 -28.50 -19.69 -28.48
C VAL A 531 -28.37 -21.07 -29.18
N ARG A 532 -29.14 -21.23 -30.26
CA ARG A 532 -28.79 -22.12 -31.39
C ARG A 532 -28.46 -21.26 -32.60
N GLN A 533 -27.25 -20.70 -32.69
CA GLN A 533 -26.68 -20.27 -33.98
C GLN A 533 -25.21 -19.85 -33.85
N TRP A 534 -24.40 -20.25 -34.85
CA TRP A 534 -22.96 -19.98 -35.07
C TRP A 534 -21.99 -20.85 -34.23
N GLY A 535 -21.06 -21.64 -34.78
CA GLY A 535 -20.66 -21.93 -36.15
C GLY A 535 -19.50 -22.93 -36.08
N ARG A 536 -19.60 -24.04 -36.83
CA ARG A 536 -18.57 -25.08 -36.96
C ARG A 536 -17.33 -24.54 -37.68
N ARG A 537 -16.11 -24.85 -37.20
CA ARG A 537 -14.99 -25.28 -38.06
C ARG A 537 -13.94 -26.09 -37.29
N ARG A 538 -13.70 -27.31 -37.78
CA ARG A 538 -12.63 -28.26 -37.40
C ARG A 538 -11.30 -27.84 -38.03
N SER A 539 -10.16 -28.11 -37.37
CA SER A 539 -9.09 -29.04 -37.81
C SER A 539 -7.84 -28.87 -36.90
N LYS A 540 -7.37 -29.93 -36.24
CA LYS A 540 -6.25 -30.84 -36.59
C LYS A 540 -4.86 -30.34 -36.13
N ASN A 541 -4.14 -31.26 -35.48
CA ASN A 541 -2.76 -31.21 -35.01
C ASN A 541 -1.75 -30.66 -36.02
N SER A 542 -0.77 -29.90 -35.53
CA SER A 542 0.62 -30.00 -35.99
C SER A 542 1.59 -29.41 -34.98
N ILE A 543 2.58 -30.24 -34.63
CA ILE A 543 3.81 -29.91 -33.89
C ILE A 543 4.67 -28.98 -34.77
N SER A 544 5.34 -28.00 -34.17
CA SER A 544 6.51 -27.35 -34.76
C SER A 544 7.45 -26.86 -33.66
N PHE A 545 8.62 -27.50 -33.61
CA PHE A 545 9.82 -26.98 -32.97
C PHE A 545 10.42 -25.91 -33.88
N CYS A 546 10.81 -24.77 -33.32
CA CYS A 546 11.84 -23.93 -33.94
C CYS A 546 12.80 -23.46 -32.85
N ARG A 547 14.05 -23.86 -33.02
CA ARG A 547 15.23 -23.43 -32.27
C ARG A 547 16.01 -22.56 -33.26
N ILE A 548 16.64 -21.50 -32.76
CA ILE A 548 17.97 -20.99 -33.11
C ILE A 548 18.08 -19.47 -33.42
N PHE A 549 19.13 -18.92 -32.78
CA PHE A 549 19.94 -17.71 -32.97
C PHE A 549 19.44 -16.32 -32.55
N GLY A 550 20.27 -15.71 -31.68
CA GLY A 550 20.25 -14.31 -31.35
C GLY A 550 21.11 -13.44 -32.28
N ARG A 551 21.02 -12.13 -32.01
CA ARG A 551 21.88 -11.00 -32.41
C ARG A 551 21.33 -9.81 -31.59
N TRP A 552 22.08 -9.14 -30.71
CA TRP A 552 23.11 -8.13 -30.98
C TRP A 552 22.82 -7.29 -32.20
N GLU A 553 22.39 -6.03 -32.01
CA GLU A 553 22.56 -4.83 -32.83
C GLU A 553 21.82 -3.67 -32.12
N LEU A 554 22.21 -2.40 -32.14
CA LEU A 554 23.44 -1.72 -32.54
C LEU A 554 23.34 -0.31 -31.94
N ILE A 555 24.47 0.24 -31.51
CA ILE A 555 24.66 1.66 -31.23
C ILE A 555 24.56 2.43 -32.56
N ARG A 556 23.75 3.49 -32.61
CA ARG A 556 23.82 4.50 -33.68
C ARG A 556 24.25 5.85 -33.10
N PHE A 557 25.48 6.23 -33.41
CA PHE A 557 25.89 7.62 -33.49
C PHE A 557 25.36 8.22 -34.80
N SER A 558 24.88 9.45 -34.76
CA SER A 558 24.79 10.32 -35.93
C SER A 558 25.27 11.71 -35.53
N CYS A 559 26.27 12.19 -36.27
CA CYS A 559 26.87 13.51 -36.15
C CYS A 559 26.72 14.21 -37.51
N ARG A 560 26.22 15.47 -37.46
CA ARG A 560 26.34 16.61 -38.38
C ARG A 560 25.89 16.48 -39.85
N VAL A 561 25.09 17.46 -40.29
CA VAL A 561 25.59 18.82 -40.66
C VAL A 561 24.78 19.85 -39.90
#